data_AF-A0A3D2XXG3-F1
#
_entry.id   AF-A0A3D2XXG3-F1
#
_cell.length_a   1.000
_cell.length_b   1.000
_cell.length_c   1.000
_cell.angle_alpha   90.00
_cell.angle_beta   90.00
_cell.angle_gamma   90.00
#
_symmetry.space_group_name_H-M   'P 1'
#
loop_
_entity.id
_entity.type
_entity.pdbx_description
1 polymer ?
#
loop_
_entity_poly.entity_id
_entity_poly.type
_entity_poly.pdbx_seq_one_letter_code
_entity_poly.pdbx_strand_id
1 'polypeptide(L)'
;MSREIVEVYADWQPIEAPLLIGQLAYSDSSRGGVFSFAYDKAFLTSAYRLQIDPILTLHSGELYNDEADKNFRAFLDSSPDRWGRILMQRRAAIEARKGIRATSRLNELDYLLGV
;
A
#
# COMPACT_ATOMS: atom_id res chain seq x y z
N MET A 1 17.30 5.83 1.25
CA MET A 1 15.92 5.49 1.62
C MET A 1 15.08 5.77 0.39
N SER A 2 14.47 4.75 -0.20
CA SER A 2 13.46 4.95 -1.24
C SER A 2 12.11 5.09 -0.57
N ARG A 3 11.32 6.05 -1.06
CA ARG A 3 9.95 6.25 -0.64
C ARG A 3 9.07 6.17 -1.88
N GLU A 4 8.17 5.22 -1.89
CA GLU A 4 7.24 4.96 -2.98
C GLU A 4 5.85 5.39 -2.55
N ILE A 5 5.06 5.91 -3.49
CA ILE A 5 3.72 6.45 -3.24
C ILE A 5 2.75 5.75 -4.17
N VAL A 6 1.66 5.26 -3.60
CA VAL A 6 0.51 4.67 -4.28
C VAL A 6 -0.72 5.51 -3.97
N GLU A 7 -1.43 5.92 -5.02
CA GLU A 7 -2.68 6.65 -4.88
C GLU A 7 -3.82 5.66 -4.62
N VAL A 8 -4.69 6.00 -3.67
CA VAL A 8 -5.83 5.18 -3.27
C VAL A 8 -7.11 5.90 -3.66
N TYR A 9 -7.95 5.25 -4.45
CA TYR A 9 -9.18 5.82 -4.99
C TYR A 9 -10.43 5.12 -4.47
N ALA A 10 -11.49 5.90 -4.27
CA ALA A 10 -12.85 5.44 -4.01
C ALA A 10 -13.62 5.42 -5.34
N ASP A 11 -14.16 4.25 -5.69
CA ASP A 11 -14.98 4.06 -6.89
C ASP A 11 -16.23 3.21 -6.57
N TRP A 12 -16.90 3.54 -5.47
CA TRP A 12 -18.15 2.90 -5.06
C TRP A 12 -19.37 3.79 -5.33
N GLN A 13 -20.54 3.20 -5.49
CA GLN A 13 -21.77 3.98 -5.67
C GLN A 13 -22.10 4.81 -4.41
N PRO A 14 -22.49 6.09 -4.55
CA PRO A 14 -22.90 6.78 -5.77
C PRO A 14 -21.84 7.76 -6.31
N ILE A 15 -20.54 7.47 -6.15
CA ILE A 15 -19.46 8.28 -6.73
C ILE A 15 -19.48 8.11 -8.25
N GLU A 16 -19.60 9.21 -9.01
CA GLU A 16 -19.70 9.17 -10.48
C GLU A 16 -18.34 8.96 -11.18
N ALA A 17 -17.26 9.43 -10.56
CA ALA A 17 -15.89 9.30 -11.07
C ALA A 17 -14.94 9.03 -9.91
N PRO A 18 -13.89 8.20 -10.08
CA PRO A 18 -12.99 7.81 -9.00
C PRO A 18 -12.49 9.03 -8.20
N LEU A 19 -12.77 9.01 -6.90
CA LEU A 19 -12.40 10.07 -5.97
C LEU A 19 -11.11 9.67 -5.25
N LEU A 20 -10.07 10.49 -5.36
CA LEU A 20 -8.81 10.25 -4.64
C LEU A 20 -9.08 10.30 -3.13
N ILE A 21 -8.90 9.18 -2.42
CA ILE A 21 -9.03 9.09 -0.97
C ILE A 21 -7.79 9.67 -0.30
N GLY A 22 -6.62 9.36 -0.86
CA GLY A 22 -5.34 9.73 -0.28
C GLY A 22 -4.18 8.97 -0.90
N GLN A 23 -3.05 9.04 -0.21
CA GLN A 23 -1.79 8.46 -0.66
C GLN A 23 -1.28 7.48 0.39
N LEU A 24 -1.06 6.23 -0.02
CA LEU A 24 -0.32 5.22 0.73
C LEU A 24 1.16 5.32 0.35
N ALA A 25 2.02 5.59 1.32
CA ALA A 25 3.46 5.65 1.11
C ALA A 25 4.17 4.49 1.84
N TYR A 26 5.18 3.92 1.18
CA TYR A 26 6.06 2.91 1.75
C TYR A 26 7.50 3.43 1.76
N SER A 27 8.13 3.40 2.93
CA SER A 27 9.53 3.79 3.09
C SER A 27 10.36 2.57 3.49
N ASP A 28 11.25 2.10 2.59
CA ASP A 28 12.11 0.94 2.85
C ASP A 28 13.42 1.38 3.56
N SER A 29 13.79 0.61 4.58
CA SER A 29 15.00 0.83 5.38
C SER A 29 15.71 -0.49 5.71
N SER A 30 16.93 -0.40 6.25
CA SER A 30 17.65 -1.60 6.72
C SER A 30 16.98 -2.31 7.90
N ARG A 31 16.03 -1.65 8.58
CA ARG A 31 15.31 -2.18 9.76
C ARG A 31 13.91 -2.71 9.42
N GLY A 32 13.58 -2.81 8.14
CA GLY A 32 12.21 -3.06 7.66
C GLY A 32 11.60 -1.81 7.03
N GLY A 33 10.47 -1.99 6.35
CA GLY A 33 9.73 -0.91 5.74
C GLY A 33 8.57 -0.43 6.60
N VAL A 34 8.24 0.84 6.46
CA VAL A 34 7.14 1.48 7.19
C VAL A 34 6.11 1.99 6.20
N PHE A 35 4.85 1.62 6.42
CA PHE A 35 3.72 2.20 5.73
C PHE A 35 3.24 3.46 6.43
N SER A 36 2.82 4.43 5.62
CA SER A 36 2.19 5.65 6.06
C SER A 36 1.07 6.03 5.11
N PHE A 37 0.04 6.71 5.62
CA PHE A 37 -1.11 7.11 4.82
C PHE A 37 -1.50 8.55 5.12
N ALA A 38 -1.81 9.31 4.08
CA ALA A 38 -2.33 10.66 4.20
C ALA A 38 -3.61 10.80 3.36
N TYR A 39 -4.70 11.22 3.99
CA TYR A 39 -5.94 11.53 3.29
C TYR A 39 -5.79 12.77 2.41
N ASP A 40 -6.44 12.74 1.25
CA ASP A 40 -6.58 13.92 0.39
C ASP A 40 -7.56 14.93 1.01
N LYS A 41 -7.25 16.22 0.87
CA LYS A 41 -8.07 17.28 1.46
C LYS A 41 -9.47 17.35 0.85
N ALA A 42 -9.61 17.10 -0.45
CA ALA A 42 -10.90 17.09 -1.11
C ALA A 42 -11.73 15.89 -0.66
N PHE A 43 -11.12 14.73 -0.39
CA PHE A 43 -11.82 13.60 0.21
C PHE A 43 -12.35 13.93 1.60
N LEU A 44 -11.52 14.51 2.48
CA LEU A 44 -11.89 14.85 3.86
C LEU A 44 -13.07 15.84 3.95
N THR A 45 -13.23 16.70 2.95
CA THR A 45 -14.33 17.69 2.86
C THR A 45 -15.50 17.24 2.00
N SER A 46 -15.38 16.11 1.30
CA SER A 46 -16.44 15.57 0.45
C SER A 46 -17.60 14.97 1.24
N ALA A 47 -18.76 14.83 0.57
CA ALA A 47 -19.89 14.09 1.09
C ALA A 47 -19.63 12.57 1.23
N TYR A 48 -18.57 12.07 0.56
CA TYR A 48 -18.20 10.65 0.54
C TYR A 48 -17.10 10.30 1.54
N ARG A 49 -16.70 11.26 2.39
CA ARG A 49 -15.66 11.03 3.39
C ARG A 49 -16.02 9.83 4.26
N LEU A 50 -15.11 8.88 4.33
CA LEU A 50 -15.29 7.64 5.07
C LEU A 50 -13.96 7.27 5.71
N GLN A 51 -14.02 6.90 6.99
CA GLN A 51 -12.88 6.29 7.66
C GLN A 51 -12.68 4.88 7.10
N ILE A 52 -11.68 4.69 6.23
CA ILE A 52 -11.47 3.43 5.50
C ILE A 52 -10.85 2.33 6.36
N ASP A 53 -10.20 2.70 7.47
CA ASP A 53 -9.60 1.78 8.42
C ASP A 53 -9.80 2.30 9.85
N PRO A 54 -10.08 1.44 10.85
CA PRO A 54 -10.20 1.84 12.25
C PRO A 54 -9.04 2.68 12.80
N ILE A 55 -7.81 2.49 12.32
CA ILE A 55 -6.65 3.28 12.76
C ILE A 55 -6.38 4.51 11.89
N LEU A 56 -6.98 4.60 10.68
CA LEU A 56 -6.86 5.74 9.78
C LEU A 56 -7.93 6.81 10.09
N THR A 57 -7.79 7.47 11.24
CA THR A 57 -8.74 8.53 11.66
C THR A 57 -8.81 9.68 10.66
N LEU A 58 -10.01 10.22 10.43
CA LEU A 58 -10.26 11.29 9.45
C LEU A 58 -9.69 12.64 9.91
N HIS A 59 -8.40 12.84 9.68
CA HIS A 59 -7.74 14.10 9.94
C HIS A 59 -6.74 14.43 8.83
N SER A 60 -6.36 15.71 8.76
CA SER A 60 -5.27 16.15 7.91
C SER A 60 -3.94 15.77 8.56
N GLY A 61 -3.10 15.05 7.83
CA GLY A 61 -1.81 14.63 8.34
C GLY A 61 -1.44 13.27 7.79
N GLU A 62 -0.21 12.88 8.06
CA GLU A 62 0.29 11.55 7.73
C GLU A 62 0.24 10.67 8.97
N LEU A 63 -0.43 9.53 8.83
CA LEU A 63 -0.46 8.48 9.82
C LEU A 63 0.57 7.43 9.47
N TYR A 64 1.38 7.05 10.45
CA TYR A 64 2.35 5.98 10.32
C TYR A 64 1.79 4.72 10.94
N ASN A 65 2.07 3.57 10.32
CA ASN A 65 1.87 2.31 11.01
C ASN A 65 3.10 2.04 11.90
N ASP A 66 2.87 1.97 13.21
CA ASP A 66 3.93 1.76 14.20
C ASP A 66 4.50 0.33 14.16
N GLU A 67 3.82 -0.60 13.49
CA GLU A 67 4.29 -1.98 13.30
C GLU A 67 5.08 -2.11 11.99
N ALA A 68 6.39 -2.37 12.10
CA ALA A 68 7.26 -2.58 10.95
C ALA A 68 6.77 -3.73 10.06
N ASP A 69 6.91 -3.54 8.74
CA ASP A 69 6.49 -4.50 7.70
C ASP A 69 5.01 -4.90 7.76
N LYS A 70 4.17 -4.10 8.42
CA LYS A 70 2.72 -4.27 8.40
C LYS A 70 2.04 -3.07 7.77
N ASN A 71 1.13 -3.36 6.85
CA ASN A 71 0.27 -2.37 6.23
C ASN A 71 -0.99 -2.14 7.07
N PHE A 72 -1.76 -1.08 6.75
CA PHE A 72 -3.10 -0.86 7.28
C PHE A 72 -4.03 -1.99 6.81
N ARG A 73 -4.98 -2.38 7.67
CA ARG A 73 -5.82 -3.56 7.43
C ARG A 73 -6.67 -3.42 6.19
N ALA A 74 -7.14 -2.20 5.90
CA ALA A 74 -7.91 -1.88 4.69
C ALA A 74 -7.22 -2.28 3.38
N PHE A 75 -5.89 -2.39 3.35
CA PHE A 75 -5.12 -2.75 2.15
C PHE A 75 -4.69 -4.22 2.11
N LEU A 76 -4.87 -4.96 3.19
CA LEU A 76 -4.39 -6.34 3.29
C LEU A 76 -5.21 -7.32 2.45
N ASP A 77 -6.47 -7.02 2.16
CA ASP A 77 -7.31 -7.88 1.31
C ASP A 77 -6.79 -7.95 -0.14
N SER A 78 -6.02 -6.96 -0.59
CA SER A 78 -5.34 -6.99 -1.90
C SER A 78 -3.98 -7.71 -1.85
N SER A 79 -3.47 -8.01 -0.67
CA SER A 79 -2.15 -8.64 -0.51
C SER A 79 -2.27 -10.18 -0.61
N PRO A 80 -1.26 -10.84 -1.20
CA PRO A 80 -1.26 -12.29 -1.33
C PRO A 80 -1.18 -12.99 0.03
N ASP A 81 -1.83 -14.14 0.11
CA ASP A 81 -1.69 -15.06 1.23
C ASP A 81 -0.30 -15.70 1.26
N ARG A 82 -0.09 -16.64 2.20
CA ARG A 82 1.20 -17.33 2.34
C ARG A 82 1.62 -18.06 1.05
N TRP A 83 0.69 -18.66 0.31
CA TRP A 83 1.01 -19.37 -0.93
C TRP A 83 1.32 -18.39 -2.06
N GLY A 84 0.53 -17.31 -2.20
CA GLY A 84 0.78 -16.25 -3.17
C GLY A 84 2.15 -15.61 -2.97
N ARG A 85 2.54 -15.31 -1.72
CA ARG A 85 3.88 -14.80 -1.40
C ARG A 85 5.00 -15.76 -1.85
N ILE A 86 4.84 -17.06 -1.59
CA ILE A 86 5.82 -18.07 -2.03
C ILE A 86 5.94 -18.10 -3.56
N LEU A 87 4.81 -18.02 -4.28
CA LEU A 87 4.82 -18.00 -5.74
C LEU A 87 5.52 -16.76 -6.30
N MET A 88 5.24 -15.59 -5.73
CA MET A 88 5.90 -14.34 -6.11
C MET A 88 7.40 -14.36 -5.84
N GLN A 89 7.83 -14.85 -4.68
CA GLN A 89 9.25 -15.01 -4.34
C GLN A 89 9.97 -15.94 -5.32
N ARG A 90 9.34 -17.07 -5.70
CA ARG A 90 9.88 -17.99 -6.69
C ARG A 90 10.02 -17.32 -8.06
N ARG A 91 9.00 -16.57 -8.49
CA ARG A 91 9.05 -15.79 -9.73
C ARG A 91 10.21 -14.79 -9.70
N ALA A 92 10.33 -13.99 -8.64
CA ALA A 92 11.39 -13.00 -8.48
C ALA A 92 12.79 -13.64 -8.51
N ALA A 93 12.98 -14.81 -7.89
CA ALA A 93 14.24 -15.55 -7.92
C ALA A 93 14.59 -16.04 -9.34
N ILE A 94 13.61 -16.51 -10.11
CA ILE A 94 13.80 -16.93 -11.50
C ILE A 94 14.14 -15.72 -12.38
N GLU A 95 13.41 -14.61 -12.24
CA GLU A 95 13.64 -13.37 -12.99
C GLU A 95 15.03 -12.79 -12.72
N ALA A 96 15.47 -12.78 -11.46
CA ALA A 96 16.81 -12.32 -11.08
C ALA A 96 17.91 -13.19 -11.71
N ARG A 97 17.77 -14.52 -11.70
CA ARG A 97 18.72 -15.44 -12.35
C ARG A 97 18.80 -15.24 -13.87
N LYS A 98 17.69 -14.83 -14.49
CA LYS A 98 17.61 -14.51 -15.92
C LYS A 98 18.08 -13.09 -16.25
N GLY A 99 18.44 -12.28 -15.26
CA GLY A 99 18.82 -10.87 -15.44
C GLY A 99 17.65 -9.94 -15.80
N ILE A 100 16.40 -10.40 -15.64
CA ILE A 100 15.19 -9.59 -15.92
C ILE A 100 14.96 -8.56 -14.80
N ARG A 101 15.33 -8.93 -13.56
CA ARG A 101 15.24 -8.07 -12.36
C ARG A 101 16.62 -7.98 -11.70
N ALA A 102 16.94 -6.82 -11.12
CA ALA A 102 18.23 -6.60 -10.46
C ALA A 102 18.41 -7.39 -9.15
N THR A 103 17.33 -7.67 -8.42
CA THR A 103 17.34 -8.39 -7.14
C THR A 103 16.13 -9.30 -7.01
N SER A 104 16.21 -10.40 -6.28
CA SER A 104 15.05 -11.24 -5.95
C SER A 104 14.34 -10.82 -4.67
N ARG A 105 14.85 -9.79 -3.97
CA ARG A 105 14.22 -9.27 -2.75
C ARG A 105 12.89 -8.60 -3.11
N LEU A 106 11.84 -8.99 -2.39
CA LEU A 106 10.53 -8.35 -2.42
C LEU A 106 10.29 -7.69 -1.08
N ASN A 107 9.75 -6.48 -1.09
CA ASN A 107 9.31 -5.75 0.09
C ASN A 107 7.77 -5.87 0.26
N GLU A 108 7.20 -5.27 1.29
CA GLU A 108 5.75 -5.37 1.53
C GLU A 108 4.91 -4.63 0.48
N LEU A 109 5.46 -3.58 -0.12
CA LEU A 109 4.80 -2.90 -1.24
C LEU A 109 4.77 -3.78 -2.50
N ASP A 110 5.85 -4.51 -2.80
CA ASP A 110 5.89 -5.49 -3.89
C ASP A 110 4.80 -6.54 -3.73
N TYR A 111 4.54 -7.01 -2.50
CA TYR A 111 3.45 -7.95 -2.24
C TYR A 111 2.09 -7.31 -2.46
N LEU A 112 1.88 -6.08 -1.99
CA LEU A 112 0.62 -5.36 -2.17
C LEU A 112 0.29 -5.14 -3.65
N LEU A 113 1.29 -4.83 -4.48
CA LEU A 113 1.14 -4.48 -5.90
C LEU A 113 1.39 -5.65 -6.86
N GLY A 114 1.61 -6.85 -6.34
CA GLY A 114 2.10 -7.99 -7.13
C GLY A 114 1.05 -8.75 -7.94
N VAL A 115 -0.20 -8.28 -7.95
CA VAL A 115 -1.33 -8.87 -8.67
C VAL A 115 -1.54 -8.18 -10.01
#